data_AF-A0A4P7W482-F1
#
_entry.id   AF-A0A4P7W482-F1
#
_cell.length_a   1.000
_cell.length_b   1.000
_cell.length_c   1.000
_cell.angle_alpha   90.00
_cell.angle_beta   90.00
_cell.angle_gamma   90.00
#
_symmetry.space_group_name_H-M   'P 1'
#
loop_
_entity.id
_entity.type
_entity.pdbx_description
1 polymer ?
#
loop_
_entity_poly.entity_id
_entity_poly.type
_entity_poly.pdbx_seq_one_letter_code
_entity_poly.pdbx_strand_id
1 'polypeptide(L)'
;MIYFQNINSLADLKKKYRRLAIDNHPDKGGSTETMQRINSEFEKLFAVWKDVPVSPTSDLNGYENDYGGASAGEYTRYVYNEYRWRGSNYKGQSSREIVEIIRNWLKETYPKYKFSVRRDGYSSIHVTLMTADFEAFTKESGYIHCSINHYRVEREQGLTDRAREVMTNVKDFVMSYNYDDSDPMTDYFCTNFYLTLGIGKWSNPYKVVLPKLGMKGPKPKTFRHPEGAAHKAIRLALEKGRFDFVESMRHSGYKVYGSDHYGSKGEHYFWPKQYSSAKSAQKRIDKLEKAGIICRLTGYNGGCIRFIGYTPETERMLRQEELEYNEAREKWELENGPLCPASA
;
A
#
# COMPACT_ATOMS: atom_id res chain seq x y z
N MET A 1 -23.18 -17.76 -40.23
CA MET A 1 -22.63 -16.72 -39.33
C MET A 1 -23.78 -16.11 -38.57
N ILE A 2 -23.63 -15.99 -37.26
CA ILE A 2 -24.68 -15.54 -36.35
C ILE A 2 -24.59 -14.01 -36.17
N TYR A 3 -23.38 -13.45 -36.07
CA TYR A 3 -23.17 -12.05 -35.69
C TYR A 3 -22.83 -11.12 -36.86
N PHE A 4 -22.17 -11.64 -37.88
CA PHE A 4 -21.77 -10.87 -39.06
C PHE A 4 -22.68 -11.20 -40.25
N GLN A 5 -23.64 -10.33 -40.55
CA GLN A 5 -24.54 -10.43 -41.70
C GLN A 5 -24.31 -9.26 -42.66
N ASN A 6 -24.46 -9.47 -43.97
CA ASN A 6 -24.36 -8.43 -45.00
C ASN A 6 -23.04 -7.63 -44.91
N ILE A 7 -21.90 -8.31 -44.99
CA ILE A 7 -20.57 -7.69 -45.03
C ILE A 7 -20.19 -7.49 -46.49
N ASN A 8 -19.97 -6.23 -46.88
CA ASN A 8 -19.68 -5.87 -48.28
C ASN A 8 -18.23 -5.40 -48.48
N SER A 9 -17.47 -5.21 -47.38
CA SER A 9 -16.09 -4.77 -47.41
C SER A 9 -15.35 -5.09 -46.11
N LEU A 10 -14.01 -5.05 -46.13
CA LEU A 10 -13.19 -5.14 -44.92
C LEU A 10 -13.51 -3.99 -43.93
N ALA A 11 -13.78 -2.79 -44.44
CA ALA A 11 -14.13 -1.64 -43.63
C ALA A 11 -15.49 -1.85 -42.91
N ASP A 12 -16.49 -2.41 -43.59
CA ASP A 12 -17.78 -2.77 -42.99
C ASP A 12 -17.63 -3.87 -41.92
N LEU A 13 -16.74 -4.84 -42.17
CA LEU A 13 -16.42 -5.89 -41.20
C LEU A 13 -15.82 -5.28 -39.93
N LYS A 14 -14.81 -4.41 -40.08
CA LYS A 14 -14.13 -3.69 -38.99
C LYS A 14 -15.10 -2.83 -38.18
N LYS A 15 -15.97 -2.08 -38.86
CA LYS A 15 -17.03 -1.26 -38.27
C LYS A 15 -18.01 -2.10 -37.44
N LYS A 16 -18.52 -3.20 -38.01
CA LYS A 16 -19.46 -4.09 -37.32
C LYS A 16 -18.80 -4.81 -36.15
N TYR A 17 -17.55 -5.24 -36.29
CA TYR A 17 -16.79 -5.85 -35.22
C TYR A 17 -16.66 -4.93 -34.01
N ARG A 18 -16.25 -3.68 -34.23
CA ARG A 18 -16.14 -2.66 -33.18
C ARG A 18 -17.45 -2.46 -32.41
N ARG A 19 -18.58 -2.39 -33.12
CA ARG A 19 -19.92 -2.29 -32.50
C ARG A 19 -20.25 -3.52 -31.67
N LEU A 20 -20.11 -4.71 -32.25
CA LEU A 20 -20.37 -5.98 -31.56
C LEU A 20 -19.48 -6.17 -30.34
N ALA A 21 -18.21 -5.78 -30.44
CA ALA A 21 -17.26 -5.84 -29.34
C ALA A 21 -17.67 -4.90 -28.20
N ILE A 22 -18.16 -3.68 -28.50
CA ILE A 22 -18.72 -2.76 -27.49
C ILE A 22 -19.93 -3.38 -26.79
N ASP A 23 -20.86 -3.93 -27.57
CA ASP A 23 -22.16 -4.39 -27.07
C ASP A 23 -22.07 -5.70 -26.27
N ASN A 24 -21.03 -6.52 -26.52
CA ASN A 24 -20.91 -7.87 -25.95
C ASN A 24 -19.67 -8.08 -25.08
N HIS A 25 -18.90 -7.02 -24.77
CA HIS A 25 -17.74 -7.15 -23.90
C HIS A 25 -18.15 -7.60 -22.49
N PRO A 26 -17.43 -8.56 -21.86
CA PRO A 26 -17.72 -9.03 -20.50
C PRO A 26 -17.83 -7.89 -19.46
N ASP A 27 -16.90 -6.93 -19.50
CA ASP A 27 -16.89 -5.77 -18.59
C ASP A 27 -18.07 -4.80 -18.80
N LYS A 28 -18.89 -4.98 -19.84
CA LYS A 28 -20.10 -4.19 -20.12
C LYS A 28 -21.39 -4.99 -19.93
N GLY A 29 -21.32 -6.15 -19.27
CA GLY A 29 -22.46 -7.02 -19.02
C GLY A 29 -22.74 -8.04 -20.13
N GLY A 30 -21.84 -8.17 -21.11
CA GLY A 30 -21.84 -9.27 -22.08
C GLY A 30 -21.26 -10.56 -21.50
N SER A 31 -21.30 -11.66 -22.27
CA SER A 31 -20.69 -12.93 -21.85
C SER A 31 -19.41 -13.24 -22.62
N THR A 32 -18.44 -13.83 -21.91
CA THR A 32 -17.15 -14.25 -22.48
C THR A 32 -17.35 -15.22 -23.65
N GLU A 33 -18.31 -16.14 -23.55
CA GLU A 33 -18.62 -17.11 -24.62
C GLU A 33 -19.21 -16.44 -25.87
N THR A 34 -19.93 -15.32 -25.71
CA THR A 34 -20.47 -14.55 -26.83
C THR A 34 -19.35 -13.77 -27.52
N MET A 35 -18.48 -13.11 -26.75
CA MET A 35 -17.35 -12.37 -27.30
C MET A 35 -16.34 -13.29 -28.02
N GLN A 36 -16.07 -14.48 -27.47
CA GLN A 36 -15.25 -15.49 -28.14
C GLN A 36 -15.83 -15.91 -29.50
N ARG A 37 -17.15 -16.13 -29.57
CA ARG A 37 -17.83 -16.47 -30.83
C ARG A 37 -17.75 -15.32 -31.84
N ILE A 38 -17.92 -14.07 -31.41
CA ILE A 38 -17.76 -12.88 -32.25
C ILE A 38 -16.32 -12.80 -32.80
N ASN A 39 -15.30 -13.01 -31.95
CA ASN A 39 -13.90 -13.00 -32.37
C ASN A 39 -13.59 -14.10 -33.40
N SER A 40 -14.10 -15.32 -33.19
CA SER A 40 -13.89 -16.42 -34.13
C SER A 40 -14.59 -16.20 -35.48
N GLU A 41 -15.79 -15.60 -35.50
CA GLU A 41 -16.45 -15.25 -36.77
C GLU A 41 -15.71 -14.09 -37.48
N PHE A 42 -15.24 -13.10 -36.72
CA PHE A 42 -14.45 -12.00 -37.24
C PHE A 42 -13.16 -12.47 -37.89
N GLU A 43 -12.40 -13.35 -37.24
CA GLU A 43 -11.14 -13.87 -37.75
C GLU A 43 -11.32 -14.59 -39.10
N LYS A 44 -12.35 -15.44 -39.20
CA LYS A 44 -12.70 -16.13 -40.46
C LYS A 44 -13.02 -15.16 -41.58
N LEU A 45 -13.82 -14.13 -41.30
CA LEU A 45 -14.17 -13.12 -42.31
C LEU A 45 -13.01 -12.21 -42.65
N PHE A 46 -12.18 -11.85 -41.67
CA PHE A 46 -11.02 -11.00 -41.89
C PHE A 46 -10.03 -11.68 -42.85
N ALA A 47 -9.83 -12.99 -42.72
CA ALA A 47 -9.02 -13.77 -43.65
C ALA A 47 -9.55 -13.76 -45.09
N VAL A 48 -10.87 -13.67 -45.29
CA VAL A 48 -11.51 -13.58 -46.61
C VAL A 48 -11.38 -12.19 -47.21
N TRP A 49 -11.55 -11.14 -46.39
CA TRP A 49 -11.65 -9.76 -46.87
C TRP A 49 -10.32 -8.99 -46.90
N LYS A 50 -9.27 -9.47 -46.21
CA LYS A 50 -7.99 -8.75 -46.08
C LYS A 50 -7.26 -8.50 -47.42
N ASP A 51 -7.43 -9.39 -48.38
CA ASP A 51 -6.74 -9.35 -49.69
C ASP A 51 -7.66 -8.81 -50.81
N VAL A 52 -8.89 -8.42 -50.48
CA VAL A 52 -9.87 -7.89 -51.45
C VAL A 52 -9.58 -6.41 -51.70
N PRO A 53 -9.35 -5.97 -52.95
CA PRO A 53 -9.12 -4.58 -53.26
C PRO A 53 -10.32 -3.70 -52.91
N VAL A 54 -10.06 -2.52 -52.35
CA VAL A 54 -11.10 -1.53 -52.06
C VAL A 54 -11.66 -1.00 -53.38
N SER A 55 -12.97 -1.14 -53.61
CA SER A 55 -13.62 -0.60 -54.81
C SER A 55 -13.68 0.93 -54.75
N PRO A 56 -13.40 1.67 -55.84
CA PRO A 56 -13.54 3.12 -55.90
C PRO A 56 -14.97 3.63 -55.66
N THR A 57 -15.96 2.74 -55.70
CA THR A 57 -17.40 3.04 -55.54
C THR A 57 -17.96 2.66 -54.17
N SER A 58 -17.13 2.22 -53.21
CA SER A 58 -17.61 1.87 -51.86
C SER A 58 -17.88 3.12 -51.03
N ASP A 59 -18.98 3.11 -50.27
CA ASP A 59 -19.27 4.12 -49.24
C ASP A 59 -18.12 4.18 -48.23
N LEU A 60 -17.28 5.21 -48.34
CA LEU A 60 -16.18 5.45 -47.42
C LEU A 60 -16.77 5.67 -46.02
N ASN A 61 -16.55 4.72 -45.13
CA ASN A 61 -17.13 4.67 -43.80
C ASN A 61 -16.13 5.01 -42.68
N GLY A 62 -14.87 5.26 -43.05
CA GLY A 62 -13.80 5.73 -42.17
C GLY A 62 -12.96 4.63 -41.53
N TYR A 63 -13.27 3.35 -41.79
CA TYR A 63 -12.56 2.19 -41.22
C TYR A 63 -11.57 1.53 -42.20
N GLU A 64 -11.40 2.07 -43.40
CA GLU A 64 -10.56 1.52 -44.47
C GLU A 64 -9.09 1.45 -44.05
N ASN A 65 -8.60 2.53 -43.43
CA ASN A 65 -7.21 2.69 -43.00
C ASN A 65 -6.96 2.25 -41.54
N ASP A 66 -8.00 1.79 -40.84
CA ASP A 66 -7.93 1.43 -39.43
C ASP A 66 -6.97 0.24 -39.22
N TYR A 67 -5.86 0.47 -38.52
CA TYR A 67 -4.78 -0.50 -38.29
C TYR A 67 -4.36 -1.28 -39.56
N GLY A 68 -4.01 -0.54 -40.63
CA GLY A 68 -3.55 -1.12 -41.89
C GLY A 68 -2.38 -2.10 -41.72
N GLY A 69 -2.49 -3.29 -42.34
CA GLY A 69 -1.47 -4.35 -42.28
C GLY A 69 -1.56 -5.28 -41.06
N ALA A 70 -2.46 -5.03 -40.09
CA ALA A 70 -2.64 -5.89 -38.93
C ALA A 70 -3.30 -7.24 -39.28
N SER A 71 -2.89 -8.31 -38.60
CA SER A 71 -3.65 -9.57 -38.57
C SER A 71 -4.97 -9.41 -37.83
N ALA A 72 -5.90 -10.37 -37.99
CA ALA A 72 -7.19 -10.33 -37.30
C ALA A 72 -7.01 -10.26 -35.76
N GLY A 73 -6.12 -11.08 -35.21
CA GLY A 73 -5.82 -11.09 -33.77
C GLY A 73 -5.13 -9.82 -33.27
N GLU A 74 -4.28 -9.19 -34.09
CA GLU A 74 -3.71 -7.88 -33.75
C GLU A 74 -4.77 -6.79 -33.80
N TYR A 75 -5.64 -6.79 -34.80
CA TYR A 75 -6.74 -5.84 -34.94
C TYR A 75 -7.71 -5.92 -33.76
N THR A 76 -8.14 -7.13 -33.36
CA THR A 76 -9.02 -7.30 -32.18
C THR A 76 -8.35 -6.78 -30.92
N ARG A 77 -7.05 -7.08 -30.73
CA ARG A 77 -6.26 -6.56 -29.60
C ARG A 77 -6.13 -5.04 -29.62
N TYR A 78 -5.91 -4.41 -30.78
CA TYR A 78 -5.85 -2.95 -30.90
C TYR A 78 -7.20 -2.31 -30.56
N VAL A 79 -8.29 -2.85 -31.07
CA VAL A 79 -9.66 -2.39 -30.75
C VAL A 79 -9.95 -2.50 -29.26
N TYR A 80 -9.56 -3.61 -28.61
CA TYR A 80 -9.74 -3.81 -27.18
C TYR A 80 -8.93 -2.80 -26.35
N ASN A 81 -7.68 -2.54 -26.79
CA ASN A 81 -6.81 -1.56 -26.14
C ASN A 81 -7.33 -0.13 -26.34
N GLU A 82 -7.81 0.22 -27.54
CA GLU A 82 -8.37 1.53 -27.86
C GLU A 82 -9.61 1.83 -27.03
N TYR A 83 -10.49 0.85 -26.87
CA TYR A 83 -11.69 0.98 -26.04
C TYR A 83 -11.44 0.88 -24.53
N ARG A 84 -10.18 0.61 -24.14
CA ARG A 84 -9.71 0.63 -22.74
C ARG A 84 -10.50 -0.31 -21.83
N TRP A 85 -10.96 -1.46 -22.34
CA TRP A 85 -11.73 -2.47 -21.57
C TRP A 85 -10.86 -3.33 -20.65
N ARG A 86 -9.90 -2.71 -19.96
CA ARG A 86 -8.88 -3.39 -19.19
C ARG A 86 -8.87 -2.82 -17.79
N GLY A 87 -9.84 -3.23 -16.96
CA GLY A 87 -10.16 -2.59 -15.67
C GLY A 87 -11.18 -1.48 -15.89
N SER A 88 -12.35 -1.58 -15.26
CA SER A 88 -13.51 -0.71 -15.54
C SER A 88 -13.23 0.80 -15.44
N ASN A 89 -12.22 1.20 -14.66
CA ASN A 89 -11.79 2.59 -14.49
C ASN A 89 -10.37 2.88 -15.03
N TYR A 90 -9.69 1.89 -15.58
CA TYR A 90 -8.36 2.07 -16.15
C TYR A 90 -8.46 2.72 -17.53
N LYS A 91 -7.71 3.80 -17.70
CA LYS A 91 -7.68 4.65 -18.90
C LYS A 91 -6.24 4.86 -19.38
N GLY A 92 -5.30 4.01 -18.99
CA GLY A 92 -3.86 4.15 -19.31
C GLY A 92 -3.04 4.92 -18.27
N GLN A 93 -3.55 5.05 -17.04
CA GLN A 93 -2.85 5.74 -15.96
C GLN A 93 -1.59 4.97 -15.52
N SER A 94 -0.50 5.67 -15.23
CA SER A 94 0.67 5.10 -14.58
C SER A 94 0.36 4.60 -13.16
N SER A 95 1.16 3.67 -12.63
CA SER A 95 0.99 3.20 -11.25
C SER A 95 1.10 4.33 -10.21
N ARG A 96 1.78 5.44 -10.53
CA ARG A 96 1.87 6.62 -9.66
C ARG A 96 0.55 7.38 -9.61
N GLU A 97 -0.08 7.60 -10.76
CA GLU A 97 -1.40 8.24 -10.86
C GLU A 97 -2.47 7.39 -10.18
N ILE A 98 -2.42 6.06 -10.38
CA ILE A 98 -3.33 5.13 -9.71
C ILE A 98 -3.21 5.20 -8.19
N VAL A 99 -1.99 5.26 -7.65
CA VAL A 99 -1.77 5.45 -6.20
C VAL A 99 -2.44 6.73 -5.68
N GLU A 100 -2.39 7.81 -6.44
CA GLU A 100 -2.99 9.08 -6.02
C GLU A 100 -4.53 9.05 -6.11
N ILE A 101 -5.07 8.42 -7.15
CA ILE A 101 -6.51 8.14 -7.27
C ILE A 101 -7.01 7.33 -6.06
N ILE A 102 -6.30 6.24 -5.72
CA ILE A 102 -6.64 5.40 -4.56
C ILE A 102 -6.59 6.21 -3.27
N ARG A 103 -5.56 7.05 -3.07
CA ARG A 103 -5.46 7.90 -1.88
C ARG A 103 -6.61 8.88 -1.75
N ASN A 104 -7.04 9.50 -2.84
CA ASN A 104 -8.13 10.46 -2.83
C ASN A 104 -9.46 9.77 -2.52
N TRP A 105 -9.76 8.68 -3.22
CA TRP A 105 -10.96 7.89 -2.95
C TRP A 105 -11.04 7.37 -1.51
N LEU A 106 -9.93 6.89 -0.94
CA LEU A 106 -9.89 6.45 0.46
C LEU A 106 -10.16 7.59 1.45
N LYS A 107 -9.66 8.80 1.19
CA LYS A 107 -9.91 9.97 2.03
C LYS A 107 -11.37 10.41 1.99
N GLU A 108 -11.99 10.34 0.81
CA GLU A 108 -13.40 10.70 0.61
C GLU A 108 -14.34 9.64 1.21
N THR A 109 -14.06 8.36 0.96
CA THR A 109 -14.89 7.24 1.40
C THR A 109 -14.74 6.95 2.89
N TYR A 110 -13.52 7.05 3.40
CA TYR A 110 -13.16 6.70 4.78
C TYR A 110 -12.36 7.82 5.48
N PRO A 111 -12.94 9.02 5.65
CA PRO A 111 -12.22 10.18 6.19
C PRO A 111 -11.72 9.99 7.63
N LYS A 112 -12.35 9.07 8.38
CA LYS A 112 -11.98 8.74 9.76
C LYS A 112 -10.89 7.66 9.84
N TYR A 113 -10.58 6.97 8.74
CA TYR A 113 -9.65 5.85 8.74
C TYR A 113 -8.30 6.31 8.18
N LYS A 114 -7.21 5.69 8.64
CA LYS A 114 -5.88 5.99 8.15
C LYS A 114 -5.36 4.82 7.33
N PHE A 115 -5.18 5.05 6.04
CA PHE A 115 -4.55 4.11 5.13
C PHE A 115 -3.12 4.51 4.81
N SER A 116 -2.26 3.51 4.59
CA SER A 116 -0.94 3.65 4.00
C SER A 116 -1.00 3.08 2.59
N VAL A 117 -1.02 3.97 1.58
CA VAL A 117 -0.95 3.59 0.16
C VAL A 117 0.43 3.94 -0.39
N ARG A 118 1.15 2.94 -0.92
CA ARG A 118 2.45 3.16 -1.56
C ARG A 118 2.64 2.24 -2.75
N ARG A 119 3.47 2.68 -3.70
CA ARG A 119 4.07 1.80 -4.68
C ARG A 119 5.28 1.12 -4.06
N ASP A 120 5.40 -0.19 -4.25
CA ASP A 120 6.53 -1.00 -3.82
C ASP A 120 7.22 -1.55 -5.08
N GLY A 121 8.53 -1.35 -5.18
CA GLY A 121 9.27 -1.68 -6.40
C GLY A 121 8.74 -0.98 -7.66
N TYR A 122 8.68 -1.73 -8.76
CA TYR A 122 8.24 -1.22 -10.06
C TYR A 122 6.77 -1.52 -10.36
N SER A 123 6.26 -2.66 -9.89
CA SER A 123 4.99 -3.24 -10.33
C SER A 123 4.01 -3.54 -9.18
N SER A 124 4.25 -3.13 -7.93
CA SER A 124 3.35 -3.46 -6.82
C SER A 124 2.73 -2.23 -6.16
N ILE A 125 1.46 -2.33 -5.79
CA ILE A 125 0.73 -1.35 -4.99
C ILE A 125 0.35 -1.99 -3.66
N HIS A 126 0.79 -1.37 -2.57
CA HIS A 126 0.48 -1.81 -1.21
C HIS A 126 -0.53 -0.85 -0.58
N VAL A 127 -1.67 -1.40 -0.17
CA VAL A 127 -2.71 -0.68 0.57
C VAL A 127 -2.85 -1.31 1.95
N THR A 128 -2.54 -0.55 2.99
CA THR A 128 -2.59 -1.05 4.38
C THR A 128 -3.50 -0.19 5.24
N LEU A 129 -4.50 -0.79 5.89
CA LEU A 129 -5.31 -0.12 6.91
C LEU A 129 -4.51 0.00 8.22
N MET A 130 -4.25 1.22 8.69
CA MET A 130 -3.43 1.47 9.88
C MET A 130 -4.27 1.77 11.12
N THR A 131 -5.34 2.54 10.97
CA THR A 131 -6.25 2.88 12.07
C THR A 131 -7.68 3.01 11.55
N ALA A 132 -8.66 2.54 12.32
CA ALA A 132 -10.08 2.81 12.12
C ALA A 132 -10.84 2.82 13.46
N ASP A 133 -12.14 3.08 13.42
CA ASP A 133 -13.03 3.15 14.58
C ASP A 133 -13.66 1.81 14.98
N PHE A 134 -13.14 0.70 14.44
CA PHE A 134 -13.63 -0.65 14.73
C PHE A 134 -12.48 -1.62 14.98
N GLU A 135 -12.76 -2.73 15.67
CA GLU A 135 -11.82 -3.84 15.84
C GLU A 135 -11.69 -4.61 14.53
N ALA A 136 -10.48 -4.68 13.98
CA ALA A 136 -10.27 -5.34 12.68
C ALA A 136 -10.15 -6.87 12.78
N PHE A 137 -9.76 -7.37 13.95
CA PHE A 137 -9.43 -8.78 14.19
C PHE A 137 -10.40 -9.38 15.21
N THR A 138 -10.73 -10.66 15.03
CA THR A 138 -11.51 -11.40 16.02
C THR A 138 -10.66 -11.67 17.27
N LYS A 139 -11.28 -11.73 18.44
CA LYS A 139 -10.57 -12.04 19.71
C LYS A 139 -9.83 -13.37 19.64
N GLU A 140 -10.42 -14.35 18.96
CA GLU A 140 -9.86 -15.71 18.78
C GLU A 140 -8.58 -15.70 17.92
N SER A 141 -8.49 -14.81 16.93
CA SER A 141 -7.30 -14.72 16.07
C SER A 141 -6.07 -14.21 16.84
N GLY A 142 -6.28 -13.34 17.82
CA GLY A 142 -5.22 -12.65 18.55
C GLY A 142 -4.37 -11.73 17.68
N TYR A 143 -4.80 -11.40 16.46
CA TYR A 143 -3.99 -10.63 15.54
C TYR A 143 -3.92 -9.14 15.88
N ILE A 144 -2.73 -8.57 15.64
CA ILE A 144 -2.47 -7.12 15.74
C ILE A 144 -2.02 -6.52 14.40
N HIS A 145 -1.58 -7.37 13.47
CA HIS A 145 -1.41 -7.04 12.06
C HIS A 145 -1.49 -8.31 11.20
N CYS A 146 -1.89 -8.16 9.93
CA CYS A 146 -1.85 -9.24 8.96
C CYS A 146 -1.65 -8.71 7.53
N SER A 147 -1.04 -9.54 6.67
CA SER A 147 -1.07 -9.35 5.23
C SER A 147 -2.23 -10.16 4.67
N ILE A 148 -3.06 -9.55 3.84
CA ILE A 148 -4.26 -10.18 3.28
C ILE A 148 -3.99 -10.54 1.83
N ASN A 149 -4.24 -11.79 1.48
CA ASN A 149 -4.24 -12.23 0.09
C ASN A 149 -5.51 -11.70 -0.59
N HIS A 150 -5.36 -10.83 -1.60
CA HIS A 150 -6.50 -10.18 -2.26
C HIS A 150 -7.42 -11.18 -2.98
N TYR A 151 -6.95 -12.37 -3.35
CA TYR A 151 -7.79 -13.42 -3.94
C TYR A 151 -8.70 -14.11 -2.91
N ARG A 152 -8.44 -13.95 -1.61
CA ARG A 152 -9.12 -14.72 -0.54
C ARG A 152 -9.55 -13.85 0.64
N VAL A 153 -9.76 -12.54 0.44
CA VAL A 153 -10.22 -11.61 1.49
C VAL A 153 -11.44 -12.15 2.23
N GLU A 154 -12.40 -12.73 1.49
CA GLU A 154 -13.64 -13.27 2.05
C GLU A 154 -13.44 -14.49 2.95
N ARG A 155 -12.40 -15.29 2.68
CA ARG A 155 -12.11 -16.54 3.39
C ARG A 155 -11.18 -16.33 4.59
N GLU A 156 -10.75 -15.10 4.84
CA GLU A 156 -9.87 -14.78 5.96
C GLU A 156 -10.64 -14.87 7.28
N GLN A 157 -10.34 -15.91 8.07
CA GLN A 157 -11.05 -16.25 9.31
C GLN A 157 -10.71 -15.30 10.47
N GLY A 158 -9.53 -14.67 10.44
CA GLY A 158 -9.08 -13.78 11.52
C GLY A 158 -9.69 -12.38 11.52
N LEU A 159 -10.51 -12.04 10.52
CA LEU A 159 -11.08 -10.70 10.34
C LEU A 159 -12.50 -10.60 10.88
N THR A 160 -12.84 -9.44 11.45
CA THR A 160 -14.24 -9.09 11.72
C THR A 160 -14.98 -8.83 10.42
N ASP A 161 -16.31 -8.93 10.44
CA ASP A 161 -17.15 -8.69 9.26
C ASP A 161 -16.95 -7.28 8.70
N ARG A 162 -16.82 -6.29 9.58
CA ARG A 162 -16.55 -4.91 9.19
C ARG A 162 -15.19 -4.75 8.52
N ALA A 163 -14.15 -5.42 9.03
CA ALA A 163 -12.83 -5.40 8.40
C ALA A 163 -12.87 -6.04 7.02
N ARG A 164 -13.56 -7.19 6.90
CA ARG A 164 -13.73 -7.91 5.63
C ARG A 164 -14.46 -7.05 4.60
N GLU A 165 -15.58 -6.44 4.97
CA GLU A 165 -16.34 -5.52 4.12
C GLU A 165 -15.47 -4.36 3.61
N VAL A 166 -14.77 -3.66 4.51
CA VAL A 166 -13.89 -2.54 4.14
C VAL A 166 -12.77 -3.00 3.22
N MET A 167 -12.08 -4.09 3.56
CA MET A 167 -10.95 -4.57 2.77
C MET A 167 -11.39 -5.13 1.40
N THR A 168 -12.58 -5.73 1.31
CA THR A 168 -13.19 -6.15 0.03
C THR A 168 -13.52 -4.94 -0.84
N ASN A 169 -14.17 -3.91 -0.29
CA ASN A 169 -14.46 -2.69 -1.06
C ASN A 169 -13.18 -2.00 -1.56
N VAL A 170 -12.16 -1.91 -0.70
CA VAL A 170 -10.84 -1.39 -1.09
C VAL A 170 -10.22 -2.26 -2.19
N LYS A 171 -10.30 -3.59 -2.08
CA LYS A 171 -9.82 -4.53 -3.11
C LYS A 171 -10.51 -4.25 -4.44
N ASP A 172 -11.83 -4.22 -4.46
CA ASP A 172 -12.63 -4.06 -5.68
C ASP A 172 -12.35 -2.71 -6.34
N PHE A 173 -12.32 -1.62 -5.58
CA PHE A 173 -12.00 -0.31 -6.10
C PHE A 173 -10.59 -0.26 -6.70
N VAL A 174 -9.57 -0.75 -5.98
CA VAL A 174 -8.19 -0.74 -6.47
C VAL A 174 -8.04 -1.60 -7.73
N MET A 175 -8.62 -2.81 -7.72
CA MET A 175 -8.56 -3.73 -8.86
C MET A 175 -9.34 -3.21 -10.07
N SER A 176 -10.28 -2.28 -9.91
CA SER A 176 -10.93 -1.61 -11.05
C SER A 176 -9.97 -0.79 -11.95
N TYR A 177 -8.77 -0.46 -11.44
CA TYR A 177 -7.70 0.20 -12.19
C TYR A 177 -6.59 -0.76 -12.63
N ASN A 178 -6.72 -2.05 -12.30
CA ASN A 178 -5.76 -3.06 -12.70
C ASN A 178 -6.24 -3.69 -14.02
N TYR A 179 -5.37 -3.71 -15.03
CA TYR A 179 -5.57 -4.62 -16.14
C TYR A 179 -4.89 -5.94 -15.80
N ASP A 180 -5.51 -7.04 -16.18
CA ASP A 180 -4.94 -8.38 -16.06
C ASP A 180 -5.17 -9.14 -17.37
N ASP A 181 -4.09 -9.45 -18.05
CA ASP A 181 -4.02 -10.23 -19.29
C ASP A 181 -3.07 -11.41 -19.10
N SER A 182 -3.02 -11.92 -17.88
CA SER A 182 -2.22 -13.07 -17.52
C SER A 182 -2.88 -14.36 -18.03
N ASP A 183 -2.06 -15.27 -18.51
CA ASP A 183 -2.43 -16.64 -18.85
C ASP A 183 -1.68 -17.60 -17.91
N PRO A 184 -2.34 -18.07 -16.83
CA PRO A 184 -1.74 -18.99 -15.88
C PRO A 184 -1.32 -20.34 -16.48
N MET A 185 -1.88 -20.74 -17.64
CA MET A 185 -1.52 -22.01 -18.28
C MET A 185 -0.19 -21.93 -19.04
N THR A 186 0.24 -20.73 -19.43
CA THR A 186 1.47 -20.50 -20.21
C THR A 186 2.58 -19.79 -19.42
N ASP A 187 2.41 -19.62 -18.10
CA ASP A 187 3.34 -18.88 -17.23
C ASP A 187 3.58 -17.43 -17.70
N TYR A 188 2.59 -16.85 -18.38
CA TYR A 188 2.63 -15.46 -18.86
C TYR A 188 1.80 -14.57 -17.93
N PHE A 189 2.46 -13.64 -17.24
CA PHE A 189 1.78 -12.68 -16.35
C PHE A 189 1.92 -11.26 -16.89
N CYS A 190 0.78 -10.65 -17.24
CA CYS A 190 0.74 -9.28 -17.75
C CYS A 190 -0.33 -8.49 -16.99
N THR A 191 0.10 -7.84 -15.89
CA THR A 191 -0.76 -6.97 -15.08
C THR A 191 -0.20 -5.56 -15.01
N ASN A 192 -1.09 -4.59 -14.76
CA ASN A 192 -0.67 -3.22 -14.50
C ASN A 192 0.12 -3.12 -13.19
N PHE A 193 -0.38 -3.82 -12.16
CA PHE A 193 0.30 -3.94 -10.88
C PHE A 193 -0.17 -5.16 -10.08
N TYR A 194 0.70 -5.63 -9.19
CA TYR A 194 0.37 -6.57 -8.12
C TYR A 194 -0.20 -5.82 -6.92
N LEU A 195 -1.35 -6.27 -6.42
CA LEU A 195 -1.96 -5.71 -5.21
C LEU A 195 -1.50 -6.48 -3.97
N THR A 196 -1.06 -5.76 -2.94
CA THR A 196 -0.88 -6.30 -1.60
C THR A 196 -1.77 -5.54 -0.62
N LEU A 197 -2.67 -6.26 0.03
CA LEU A 197 -3.53 -5.72 1.08
C LEU A 197 -2.97 -6.08 2.46
N GLY A 198 -3.24 -5.24 3.45
CA GLY A 198 -2.90 -5.57 4.83
C GLY A 198 -3.63 -4.70 5.84
N ILE A 199 -3.61 -5.15 7.09
CA ILE A 199 -4.11 -4.43 8.25
C ILE A 199 -2.96 -4.36 9.26
N GLY A 200 -2.52 -3.15 9.60
CA GLY A 200 -1.32 -2.93 10.39
C GLY A 200 -0.03 -3.32 9.65
N LYS A 201 1.11 -3.07 10.29
CA LYS A 201 2.43 -3.50 9.82
C LYS A 201 3.19 -4.10 10.99
N TRP A 202 4.16 -4.97 10.69
CA TRP A 202 5.12 -5.46 11.68
C TRP A 202 5.85 -4.33 12.41
N SER A 203 6.07 -3.16 11.80
CA SER A 203 6.72 -2.00 12.45
C SER A 203 5.74 -1.05 13.13
N ASN A 204 4.45 -1.16 12.81
CA ASN A 204 3.41 -0.31 13.37
C ASN A 204 2.08 -1.05 13.27
N PRO A 205 1.72 -1.81 14.31
CA PRO A 205 0.48 -2.59 14.34
C PRO A 205 -0.76 -1.73 14.13
N TYR A 206 -1.86 -2.39 13.80
CA TYR A 206 -3.16 -1.74 13.66
C TYR A 206 -3.61 -1.16 15.01
N LYS A 207 -4.27 0.01 14.99
CA LYS A 207 -4.80 0.65 16.21
C LYS A 207 -6.24 1.07 16.02
N VAL A 208 -7.09 0.68 16.96
CA VAL A 208 -8.47 1.17 17.05
C VAL A 208 -8.45 2.58 17.64
N VAL A 209 -9.07 3.53 16.94
CA VAL A 209 -9.24 4.91 17.38
C VAL A 209 -10.72 5.21 17.40
N LEU A 210 -11.33 5.06 18.58
CA LEU A 210 -12.72 5.40 18.76
C LEU A 210 -12.92 6.91 18.65
N PRO A 211 -14.03 7.39 18.03
CA PRO A 211 -14.39 8.79 18.07
C PRO A 211 -14.43 9.26 19.52
N LYS A 212 -13.84 10.42 19.80
CA LYS A 212 -13.91 11.02 21.13
C LYS A 212 -15.40 11.23 21.44
N LEU A 213 -15.94 10.44 22.38
CA LEU A 213 -17.21 10.76 23.00
C LEU A 213 -17.07 12.16 23.60
N GLY A 214 -17.94 13.08 23.17
CA GLY A 214 -17.97 14.43 23.72
C GLY A 214 -18.35 14.36 25.19
N MET A 215 -17.37 14.22 26.08
CA MET A 215 -17.60 14.31 27.51
C MET A 215 -18.06 15.73 27.81
N LYS A 216 -19.35 15.87 28.15
CA LYS A 216 -19.89 17.11 28.71
C LYS A 216 -19.36 17.23 30.13
N GLY A 217 -18.40 18.11 30.35
CA GLY A 217 -17.85 18.40 31.68
C GLY A 217 -16.39 18.85 31.65
N PRO A 218 -15.88 19.42 32.76
CA PRO A 218 -14.46 19.73 32.91
C PRO A 218 -13.64 18.44 32.85
N LYS A 219 -12.61 18.44 32.00
CA LYS A 219 -11.66 17.32 31.92
C LYS A 219 -10.89 17.21 33.24
N PRO A 220 -10.51 16.01 33.69
CA PRO A 220 -9.65 15.87 34.84
C PRO A 220 -8.36 16.66 34.62
N LYS A 221 -7.90 17.37 35.66
CA LYS A 221 -6.60 18.04 35.64
C LYS A 221 -5.54 16.98 35.39
N THR A 222 -4.68 17.22 34.40
CA THR A 222 -3.59 16.31 34.04
C THR A 222 -2.29 17.09 34.09
N PHE A 223 -1.27 16.54 34.74
CA PHE A 223 0.07 17.11 34.68
C PHE A 223 0.59 17.04 33.24
N ARG A 224 1.12 18.16 32.75
CA ARG A 224 1.73 18.27 31.42
C ARG A 224 2.99 19.11 31.56
N HIS A 225 4.12 18.52 31.20
CA HIS A 225 5.40 19.20 31.12
C HIS A 225 5.89 19.18 29.65
N PRO A 226 6.36 20.31 29.10
CA PRO A 226 6.87 20.34 27.73
C PRO A 226 8.11 19.45 27.59
N GLU A 227 8.25 18.76 26.45
CA GLU A 227 9.47 18.01 26.16
C GLU A 227 10.66 18.96 26.04
N GLY A 228 11.73 18.71 26.81
CA GLY A 228 12.97 19.48 26.77
C GLY A 228 13.69 19.40 25.42
N ALA A 229 14.60 20.33 25.17
CA ALA A 229 15.30 20.45 23.89
C ALA A 229 16.19 19.24 23.58
N ALA A 230 16.91 18.70 24.57
CA ALA A 230 17.77 17.54 24.42
C ALA A 230 16.96 16.26 24.18
N HIS A 231 15.92 16.02 24.99
CA HIS A 231 15.00 14.89 24.77
C HIS A 231 14.36 14.94 23.37
N LYS A 232 13.91 16.13 22.94
CA LYS A 232 13.35 16.33 21.60
C LYS A 232 14.37 16.05 20.49
N ALA A 233 15.61 16.52 20.63
CA ALA A 233 16.68 16.27 19.66
C ALA A 233 16.98 14.77 19.52
N ILE A 234 17.13 14.07 20.65
CA ILE A 234 17.36 12.62 20.70
C ILE A 234 16.19 11.86 20.05
N ARG A 235 14.94 12.18 20.43
CA ARG A 235 13.76 11.53 19.86
C ARG A 235 13.68 11.71 18.35
N LEU A 236 13.98 12.91 17.85
CA LEU A 236 14.00 13.18 16.40
C LEU A 236 15.10 12.42 15.67
N ALA A 237 16.29 12.28 16.27
CA ALA A 237 17.41 11.53 15.68
C ALA A 237 17.16 10.01 15.66
N LEU A 238 16.52 9.48 16.70
CA LEU A 238 16.14 8.08 16.81
C LEU A 238 14.98 7.69 15.87
N GLU A 239 14.15 8.65 15.43
CA GLU A 239 12.99 8.42 14.56
C GLU A 239 12.01 7.36 15.15
N LYS A 240 12.07 6.11 14.67
CA LYS A 240 11.31 4.95 15.19
C LYS A 240 12.21 3.85 15.75
N GLY A 241 13.51 4.14 15.85
CA GLY A 241 14.49 3.22 16.38
C GLY A 241 14.79 3.49 17.85
N ARG A 242 15.53 2.56 18.44
CA ARG A 242 16.09 2.70 19.79
C ARG A 242 17.38 1.90 19.90
N PHE A 243 18.12 2.16 20.97
CA PHE A 243 19.30 1.37 21.32
C PHE A 243 18.91 0.31 22.34
N ASP A 244 19.18 -0.95 22.03
CA ASP A 244 18.93 -2.05 22.95
C ASP A 244 19.98 -3.16 22.80
N PHE A 245 20.03 -4.05 23.79
CA PHE A 245 20.82 -5.26 23.74
C PHE A 245 20.18 -6.28 22.80
N VAL A 246 21.02 -7.13 22.21
CA VAL A 246 20.59 -8.24 21.36
C VAL A 246 21.17 -9.52 21.93
N GLU A 247 20.35 -10.56 22.03
CA GLU A 247 20.77 -11.87 22.55
C GLU A 247 21.69 -12.65 21.59
N SER A 248 21.97 -12.10 20.41
CA SER A 248 22.87 -12.70 19.42
C SER A 248 24.32 -12.65 19.88
N MET A 249 25.01 -13.79 19.78
CA MET A 249 26.43 -13.96 20.13
C MET A 249 27.36 -12.97 19.39
N ARG A 250 26.96 -12.48 18.19
CA ARG A 250 27.75 -11.54 17.39
C ARG A 250 27.75 -10.10 17.94
N HIS A 251 26.75 -9.74 18.75
CA HIS A 251 26.56 -8.38 19.29
C HIS A 251 26.36 -8.37 20.81
N SER A 252 26.86 -9.38 21.52
CA SER A 252 26.74 -9.46 22.98
C SER A 252 27.56 -8.38 23.68
N GLY A 253 27.05 -7.88 24.80
CA GLY A 253 27.78 -6.95 25.69
C GLY A 253 27.70 -5.47 25.32
N TYR A 254 26.94 -5.07 24.29
CA TYR A 254 26.72 -3.66 23.98
C TYR A 254 25.34 -3.40 23.34
N LYS A 255 24.84 -2.17 23.48
CA LYS A 255 23.59 -1.74 22.85
C LYS A 255 23.82 -1.38 21.39
N VAL A 256 22.92 -1.81 20.51
CA VAL A 256 22.95 -1.48 19.08
C VAL A 256 21.67 -0.77 18.67
N TYR A 257 21.75 0.03 17.61
CA TYR A 257 20.60 0.72 17.04
C TYR A 257 19.74 -0.26 16.24
N GLY A 258 18.45 -0.27 16.54
CA GLY A 258 17.47 -1.12 15.87
C GLY A 258 16.09 -0.52 15.94
N SER A 259 15.09 -1.30 15.61
CA SER A 259 13.69 -0.90 15.73
C SER A 259 12.83 -2.05 16.21
N ASP A 260 11.74 -1.71 16.88
CA ASP A 260 10.79 -2.69 17.35
C ASP A 260 9.98 -3.27 16.19
N HIS A 261 9.82 -4.59 16.24
CA HIS A 261 9.05 -5.39 15.32
C HIS A 261 8.04 -6.20 16.12
N TYR A 262 6.86 -6.34 15.55
CA TYR A 262 5.77 -7.06 16.16
C TYR A 262 5.43 -8.28 15.32
N GLY A 263 5.36 -9.45 15.95
CA GLY A 263 4.76 -10.64 15.37
C GLY A 263 3.27 -10.44 15.13
N SER A 264 2.63 -11.33 14.37
CA SER A 264 1.22 -11.19 14.03
C SER A 264 0.33 -11.25 15.28
N LYS A 265 0.77 -11.92 16.35
CA LYS A 265 -0.03 -12.16 17.57
C LYS A 265 0.36 -11.31 18.77
N GLY A 266 1.17 -10.27 18.56
CA GLY A 266 1.59 -9.37 19.64
C GLY A 266 2.97 -9.64 20.21
N GLU A 267 3.68 -10.66 19.71
CA GLU A 267 5.06 -10.88 20.10
C GLU A 267 5.90 -9.64 19.76
N HIS A 268 6.78 -9.22 20.65
CA HIS A 268 7.54 -8.00 20.51
C HIS A 268 9.04 -8.31 20.46
N TYR A 269 9.68 -7.92 19.36
CA TYR A 269 11.08 -8.20 19.10
C TYR A 269 11.83 -6.92 18.78
N PHE A 270 13.01 -6.79 19.37
CA PHE A 270 13.96 -5.78 18.95
C PHE A 270 14.80 -6.32 17.79
N TRP A 271 14.75 -5.66 16.64
CA TRP A 271 15.55 -6.06 15.48
C TRP A 271 16.69 -5.07 15.24
N PRO A 272 17.96 -5.47 15.38
CA PRO A 272 19.09 -4.61 15.10
C PRO A 272 19.14 -4.21 13.62
N LYS A 273 19.43 -2.94 13.38
CA LYS A 273 19.49 -2.41 12.02
C LYS A 273 20.87 -2.64 11.42
N GLN A 274 20.93 -3.57 10.49
CA GLN A 274 22.13 -3.90 9.74
C GLN A 274 22.32 -2.97 8.54
N TYR A 275 23.56 -2.58 8.29
CA TYR A 275 23.93 -1.72 7.18
C TYR A 275 24.78 -2.48 6.17
N SER A 276 24.35 -2.45 4.90
CA SER A 276 25.06 -3.07 3.78
C SER A 276 26.28 -2.26 3.33
N SER A 277 26.39 -0.98 3.69
CA SER A 277 27.52 -0.12 3.35
C SER A 277 27.91 0.81 4.50
N ALA A 278 29.20 1.11 4.64
CA ALA A 278 29.69 2.07 5.62
C ALA A 278 29.10 3.47 5.39
N LYS A 279 28.88 3.86 4.12
CA LYS A 279 28.29 5.16 3.76
C LYS A 279 26.86 5.34 4.29
N SER A 280 26.03 4.30 4.21
CA SER A 280 24.65 4.37 4.74
C SER A 280 24.62 4.35 6.27
N ALA A 281 25.55 3.64 6.91
CA ALA A 281 25.72 3.68 8.36
C ALA A 281 26.18 5.06 8.84
N GLN A 282 27.19 5.65 8.18
CA GLN A 282 27.74 6.96 8.55
C GLN A 282 26.67 8.05 8.50
N LYS A 283 25.84 8.08 7.46
CA LYS A 283 24.70 9.02 7.38
C LYS A 283 23.74 8.92 8.57
N ARG A 284 23.59 7.74 9.17
CA ARG A 284 22.78 7.57 10.39
C ARG A 284 23.56 7.99 11.63
N ILE A 285 24.85 7.66 11.72
CA ILE A 285 25.74 8.11 12.80
C ILE A 285 25.75 9.64 12.87
N ASP A 286 25.95 10.34 11.74
CA ASP A 286 25.97 11.81 11.69
C ASP A 286 24.67 12.44 12.23
N LYS A 287 23.52 11.80 12.00
CA LYS A 287 22.23 12.24 12.55
C LYS A 287 22.16 12.07 14.07
N LEU A 288 22.70 10.97 14.58
CA LEU A 288 22.72 10.65 16.01
C LEU A 288 23.72 11.55 16.76
N GLU A 289 24.90 11.78 16.19
CA GLU A 289 25.92 12.66 16.74
C GLU A 289 25.47 14.12 16.79
N LYS A 290 24.69 14.59 15.79
CA LYS A 290 24.03 15.91 15.84
C LYS A 290 23.07 16.08 17.01
N ALA A 291 22.52 14.98 17.54
CA ALA A 291 21.70 14.99 18.75
C ALA A 291 22.50 14.67 20.02
N GLY A 292 23.84 14.66 19.93
CA GLY A 292 24.73 14.42 21.06
C GLY A 292 24.89 12.95 21.45
N ILE A 293 24.51 12.01 20.57
CA ILE A 293 24.65 10.57 20.82
C ILE A 293 25.97 10.08 20.21
N ILE A 294 26.86 9.55 21.05
CA ILE A 294 28.15 9.00 20.63
C ILE A 294 27.96 7.56 20.19
N CYS A 295 28.33 7.26 18.95
CA CYS A 295 28.12 5.97 18.31
C CYS A 295 29.39 5.44 17.64
N ARG A 296 29.45 4.12 17.40
CA ARG A 296 30.51 3.50 16.57
C ARG A 296 29.94 2.37 15.71
N LEU A 297 30.45 2.21 14.50
CA LEU A 297 30.12 1.07 13.64
C LEU A 297 30.86 -0.20 14.09
N THR A 298 30.17 -1.34 14.19
CA THR A 298 30.74 -2.59 14.72
C THR A 298 31.45 -3.47 13.69
N GLY A 299 31.36 -3.16 12.39
CA GLY A 299 32.04 -3.91 11.31
C GLY A 299 31.52 -3.59 9.90
N TYR A 300 32.06 -4.27 8.87
CA TYR A 300 31.61 -4.19 7.47
C TYR A 300 30.83 -5.47 7.06
N ASN A 301 29.95 -5.39 6.05
CA ASN A 301 29.00 -6.44 5.62
C ASN A 301 27.99 -6.88 6.70
N GLY A 302 27.02 -6.01 6.99
CA GLY A 302 25.96 -6.29 8.00
C GLY A 302 26.29 -5.75 9.39
N GLY A 303 27.19 -4.77 9.48
CA GLY A 303 27.51 -4.10 10.75
C GLY A 303 26.34 -3.30 11.30
N CYS A 304 26.32 -3.16 12.63
CA CYS A 304 25.32 -2.38 13.37
C CYS A 304 25.97 -1.12 13.96
N ILE A 305 25.14 -0.13 14.30
CA ILE A 305 25.60 1.07 15.02
C ILE A 305 25.51 0.78 16.51
N ARG A 306 26.65 0.75 17.20
CA ARG A 306 26.76 0.58 18.65
C ARG A 306 26.65 1.93 19.36
N PHE A 307 25.91 1.95 20.45
CA PHE A 307 25.86 3.08 21.40
C PHE A 307 27.11 3.07 22.29
N ILE A 308 27.69 4.25 22.49
CA ILE A 308 28.83 4.47 23.39
C ILE A 308 28.40 5.33 24.59
N GLY A 309 27.68 6.42 24.36
CA GLY A 309 27.28 7.36 25.40
C GLY A 309 26.68 8.63 24.81
N TYR A 310 26.62 9.68 25.62
CA TYR A 310 26.25 11.03 25.18
C TYR A 310 27.44 11.99 25.28
N THR A 311 27.40 13.07 24.51
CA THR A 311 28.35 14.19 24.68
C THR A 311 28.15 14.83 26.06
N PRO A 312 29.20 15.34 26.74
CA PRO A 312 29.08 16.00 28.04
C PRO A 312 28.04 17.12 28.08
N GLU A 313 27.91 17.88 26.98
CA GLU A 313 26.93 18.96 26.82
C GLU A 313 25.50 18.41 26.89
N THR A 314 25.23 17.34 26.14
CA THR A 314 23.92 16.68 26.11
C THR A 314 23.60 16.04 27.45
N GLU A 315 24.55 15.40 28.13
CA GLU A 315 24.32 14.88 29.49
C GLU A 315 23.94 15.98 30.47
N ARG A 316 24.61 17.13 30.42
CA ARG A 316 24.28 18.28 31.28
C ARG A 316 22.87 18.79 30.98
N MET A 317 22.49 18.89 29.70
CA MET A 317 21.14 19.31 29.31
C MET A 317 20.08 18.31 29.79
N LEU A 318 20.31 17.01 29.65
CA LEU A 318 19.37 15.97 30.10
C LEU A 318 19.16 16.01 31.62
N ARG A 319 20.24 16.18 32.40
CA ARG A 319 20.13 16.32 33.87
C ARG A 319 19.36 17.57 34.28
N GLN A 320 19.58 18.69 33.57
CA GLN A 320 18.84 19.93 33.81
C GLN A 320 17.35 19.75 33.52
N GLU A 321 17.01 19.13 32.37
CA GLU A 321 15.62 18.85 32.00
C GLU A 321 14.93 17.90 32.98
N GLU A 322 15.66 16.91 33.51
CA GLU A 322 15.16 16.00 34.54
C GLU A 322 14.86 16.73 35.86
N LEU A 323 15.72 17.66 36.27
CA LEU A 323 15.49 18.50 37.45
C LEU A 323 14.24 19.37 37.27
N GLU A 324 14.14 20.08 36.14
CA GLU A 324 13.00 20.92 35.82
C GLU A 324 11.68 20.14 35.77
N TYR A 325 11.72 18.91 35.24
CA TYR A 325 10.56 18.01 35.23
C TYR A 325 10.17 17.60 36.67
N ASN A 326 11.14 17.21 37.49
CA ASN A 326 10.89 16.77 38.86
C ASN A 326 10.33 17.91 39.72
N GLU A 327 10.89 19.11 39.63
CA GLU A 327 10.38 20.31 40.31
C GLU A 327 8.95 20.65 39.87
N ALA A 328 8.68 20.62 38.56
CA ALA A 328 7.35 20.87 38.03
C ALA A 328 6.34 19.81 38.49
N ARG A 329 6.76 18.54 38.56
CA ARG A 329 5.94 17.43 39.04
C ARG A 329 5.62 17.60 40.52
N GLU A 330 6.61 17.84 41.36
CA GLU A 330 6.43 18.04 42.81
C GLU A 330 5.49 19.21 43.11
N LYS A 331 5.67 20.34 42.40
CA LYS A 331 4.77 21.48 42.52
C LYS A 331 3.33 21.12 42.14
N TRP A 332 3.15 20.37 41.05
CA TRP A 332 1.82 19.93 40.64
C TRP A 332 1.18 18.99 41.66
N GLU A 333 1.95 18.06 42.23
CA GLU A 333 1.48 17.11 43.24
C GLU A 333 1.10 17.81 44.55
N LEU A 334 1.83 18.87 44.94
CA LEU A 334 1.48 19.70 46.09
C LEU A 334 0.13 20.41 45.89
N GLU A 335 -0.16 20.87 44.67
CA GLU A 335 -1.37 21.62 44.34
C GLU A 335 -2.59 20.73 44.02
N ASN A 336 -2.38 19.52 43.52
CA ASN A 336 -3.45 18.68 42.94
C ASN A 336 -3.51 17.26 43.53
N GLY A 337 -2.62 16.92 44.46
CA GLY A 337 -2.46 15.57 45.01
C GLY A 337 -1.53 14.69 44.17
N PRO A 338 -1.14 13.50 44.67
CA PRO A 338 -0.19 12.62 44.00
C PRO A 338 -0.71 12.12 42.64
N LEU A 339 0.18 12.03 41.65
CA LEU A 339 -0.17 11.60 40.28
C LEU A 339 -0.59 10.12 40.19
N CYS A 340 -0.06 9.29 41.07
CA CYS A 340 -0.48 7.90 41.25
C CYS A 340 -1.15 7.76 42.62
N PRO A 341 -2.34 7.15 42.74
CA PRO A 341 -2.80 6.70 44.03
C PRO A 341 -1.73 5.74 44.58
N ALA A 342 -1.30 5.94 45.84
CA ALA A 342 -0.47 4.95 46.51
C ALA A 342 -1.16 3.60 46.36
N SER A 343 -0.45 2.61 45.80
CA SER A 343 -0.96 1.25 45.67
C SER A 343 -1.47 0.81 47.05
N ALA A 344 -2.78 0.69 47.19
CA ALA A 344 -3.43 0.21 48.41
C ALA A 344 -3.22 -1.29 48.57
#